data_AF-A0AAU4RTP8-F1
#
_entry.id   AF-A0AAU4RTP8-F1
#
_cell.length_a   1.000
_cell.length_b   1.000
_cell.length_c   1.000
_cell.angle_alpha   90.00
_cell.angle_beta   90.00
_cell.angle_gamma   90.00
#
_symmetry.space_group_name_H-M   'P 1'
#
loop_
_entity.id
_entity.type
_entity.pdbx_description
1 polymer ?
#
loop_
_entity_poly.entity_id
_entity_poly.type
_entity_poly.pdbx_seq_one_letter_code
_entity_poly.pdbx_strand_id
1 'polypeptide(L)'
;MTGFPGPIPMHGDRVEILANTFVATITGKITSRAVLRDGRGFVELVLPDGDPQQRRDLERSGRYQYRLYDGGVLLYSSPDLHVHETRREGDGALVVMGSP
;
A
#
# COMPACT_ATOMS: atom_id res chain seq x y z
N MET A 1 -5.19 -12.71 14.65
CA MET A 1 -6.28 -11.93 14.03
C MET A 1 -5.98 -10.46 14.22
N THR A 2 -5.46 -9.78 13.18
CA THR A 2 -5.57 -8.32 12.96
C THR A 2 -5.05 -8.06 11.54
N GLY A 3 -5.84 -8.44 10.53
CA GLY A 3 -5.47 -8.31 9.11
C GLY A 3 -5.75 -6.92 8.53
N PHE A 4 -5.94 -5.91 9.37
CA PHE A 4 -6.24 -4.56 8.92
C PHE A 4 -5.37 -3.57 9.71
N PRO A 5 -4.77 -2.56 9.06
CA PRO A 5 -4.14 -1.49 9.80
C PRO A 5 -5.19 -0.80 10.69
N GLY A 6 -4.77 -0.27 11.83
CA GLY A 6 -5.66 0.56 12.64
C GLY A 6 -6.01 1.88 11.92
N PRO A 7 -6.94 2.68 12.46
CA PRO A 7 -7.22 4.02 11.93
C PRO A 7 -6.04 4.98 12.12
N ILE A 8 -5.11 4.66 13.02
CA ILE A 8 -3.88 5.42 13.23
C ILE A 8 -2.90 5.08 12.09
N PRO A 9 -2.43 6.07 11.31
CA PRO A 9 -1.47 5.83 10.25
C PRO A 9 -0.16 5.26 10.81
N MET A 10 0.35 4.23 10.14
CA MET A 10 1.70 3.71 10.31
C MET A 10 2.61 4.35 9.27
N HIS A 11 3.81 4.73 9.68
CA HIS A 11 4.82 5.31 8.81
C HIS A 11 6.00 4.36 8.72
N GLY A 12 6.55 4.19 7.53
CA GLY A 12 7.73 3.37 7.30
C GLY A 12 8.68 3.98 6.27
N ASP A 13 9.88 3.42 6.21
CA ASP A 13 10.96 3.82 5.30
C ASP A 13 11.10 2.89 4.09
N ARG A 14 10.47 1.71 4.15
CA ARG A 14 10.50 0.71 3.08
C ARG A 14 9.21 -0.09 3.03
N VAL A 15 8.76 -0.40 1.82
CA VAL A 15 7.66 -1.32 1.57
C VAL A 15 8.02 -2.33 0.49
N GLU A 16 7.72 -3.59 0.76
CA GLU A 16 7.77 -4.66 -0.22
C GLU A 16 6.35 -4.94 -0.69
N ILE A 17 6.08 -4.78 -1.98
CA ILE A 17 4.80 -5.08 -2.61
C ILE A 17 4.96 -6.39 -3.37
N LEU A 18 4.10 -7.35 -3.06
CA LEU A 18 3.99 -8.63 -3.74
C LEU A 18 2.68 -8.67 -4.50
N ALA A 19 2.78 -8.75 -5.82
CA ALA A 19 1.68 -8.86 -6.75
C ALA A 19 1.90 -10.09 -7.64
N ASN A 20 0.86 -10.58 -8.30
CA ASN A 20 0.94 -11.85 -9.05
C ASN A 20 2.04 -11.85 -10.11
N THR A 21 2.31 -10.70 -10.72
CA THR A 21 3.23 -10.57 -11.85
C THR A 21 4.50 -9.80 -11.52
N PHE A 22 4.64 -9.24 -10.32
CA PHE A 22 5.82 -8.48 -9.94
C PHE A 22 6.02 -8.41 -8.43
N VAL A 23 7.28 -8.19 -8.04
CA VAL A 23 7.67 -7.80 -6.69
C VAL A 23 8.37 -6.46 -6.79
N ALA A 24 7.92 -5.49 -6.01
CA ALA A 24 8.55 -4.17 -5.94
C ALA A 24 9.03 -3.89 -4.51
N THR A 25 10.21 -3.30 -4.39
CA THR A 25 10.68 -2.72 -3.13
C THR A 25 10.78 -1.22 -3.32
N ILE A 26 10.04 -0.46 -2.53
CA ILE A 26 10.01 1.00 -2.56
C ILE A 26 10.58 1.50 -1.25
N THR A 27 11.43 2.53 -1.32
CA THR A 27 12.03 3.17 -0.14
C THR A 27 11.67 4.66 -0.13
N GLY A 28 11.61 5.25 1.05
CA GLY A 28 11.21 6.63 1.27
C GLY A 28 10.03 6.73 2.24
N LYS A 29 9.41 7.91 2.34
CA LYS A 29 8.31 8.14 3.26
C LYS A 29 7.06 7.39 2.81
N ILE A 30 6.73 6.30 3.50
CA ILE A 30 5.56 5.47 3.22
C ILE A 30 4.55 5.61 4.36
N THR A 31 3.27 5.67 4.03
CA THR A 31 2.19 5.69 5.02
C THR A 31 1.17 4.61 4.72
N SER A 32 0.78 3.84 5.73
CA SER A 32 -0.31 2.87 5.67
C SER A 32 -1.37 3.21 6.70
N ARG A 33 -2.63 3.26 6.30
CA ARG A 33 -3.75 3.47 7.23
C ARG A 33 -5.00 2.73 6.80
N ALA A 34 -5.86 2.39 7.76
CA ALA A 34 -7.22 1.99 7.42
C ALA A 34 -8.12 3.21 7.24
N VAL A 35 -8.96 3.15 6.23
CA VAL A 35 -10.00 4.13 5.95
C VAL A 35 -11.34 3.41 5.81
N LEU A 36 -12.38 3.98 6.38
CA LEU A 36 -13.75 3.51 6.22
C LEU A 36 -14.41 4.31 5.09
N ARG A 37 -14.91 3.63 4.06
CA ARG A 37 -15.75 4.23 3.00
C ARG A 37 -17.00 3.39 2.83
N ASP A 38 -18.16 4.02 2.87
CA ASP A 38 -19.47 3.38 2.70
C ASP A 38 -19.68 2.13 3.59
N GLY A 39 -19.19 2.20 4.83
CA GLY A 39 -19.27 1.09 5.79
C GLY A 39 -18.32 -0.08 5.53
N ARG A 40 -17.39 0.05 4.57
CA ARG A 40 -16.36 -0.95 4.26
C ARG A 40 -14.97 -0.44 4.63
N GLY A 41 -14.14 -1.32 5.15
CA GLY A 41 -12.74 -1.02 5.45
C GLY A 41 -11.88 -1.13 4.20
N PHE A 42 -11.08 -0.10 3.94
CA PHE A 42 -10.04 -0.08 2.92
C PHE A 42 -8.69 0.22 3.59
N VAL A 43 -7.64 -0.34 3.05
CA VAL A 43 -6.26 0.05 3.33
C VAL A 43 -5.89 1.12 2.33
N GLU A 44 -5.42 2.26 2.82
CA GLU A 44 -4.79 3.27 2.00
C GLU A 44 -3.27 3.21 2.23
N LEU A 45 -2.54 2.92 1.16
CA LEU A 45 -1.09 2.86 1.12
C LEU A 45 -0.58 4.04 0.27
N VAL A 46 0.14 4.96 0.92
CA VAL A 46 0.76 6.12 0.29
C VAL A 46 2.24 5.82 0.10
N LEU A 47 2.67 5.85 -1.14
CA LEU A 47 4.02 5.59 -1.61
C LEU A 47 4.64 6.92 -2.08
N PRO A 48 5.96 7.12 -1.90
CA PRO A 48 6.64 8.26 -2.50
C PRO A 48 6.51 8.22 -4.03
N ASP A 49 6.81 9.34 -4.71
CA ASP A 49 6.74 9.41 -6.18
C ASP A 49 7.45 8.20 -6.79
N GLY A 50 6.65 7.38 -7.46
CA GLY A 50 6.97 6.02 -7.80
C GLY A 50 7.05 5.87 -9.31
N ASP A 51 7.78 4.86 -9.75
CA ASP A 51 7.92 4.53 -11.16
C ASP A 51 6.53 4.36 -11.82
N PRO A 52 6.20 5.11 -12.90
CA PRO A 52 4.96 4.96 -13.65
C PRO A 52 4.69 3.53 -14.13
N GLN A 53 5.74 2.71 -14.29
CA GLN A 53 5.64 1.30 -14.66
C GLN A 53 5.15 0.45 -13.49
N GLN A 54 5.70 0.62 -12.28
CA GLN A 54 5.25 -0.10 -11.08
C GLN A 54 3.77 0.14 -10.80
N ARG A 55 3.29 1.37 -11.04
CA ARG A 55 1.86 1.69 -10.95
C ARG A 55 1.02 0.88 -11.94
N ARG A 56 1.40 0.87 -13.22
CA ARG A 56 0.66 0.12 -14.24
C ARG A 56 0.63 -1.36 -13.93
N ASP A 57 1.73 -1.89 -13.39
CA ASP A 57 1.82 -3.29 -13.02
C ASP A 57 0.94 -3.60 -11.80
N LEU A 58 0.87 -2.69 -10.82
CA LEU A 58 -0.03 -2.81 -9.66
C LEU A 58 -1.51 -2.75 -10.06
N GLU A 59 -1.88 -1.78 -10.90
CA GLU A 59 -3.25 -1.64 -11.44
C GLU A 59 -3.67 -2.88 -12.24
N ARG A 60 -2.74 -3.47 -13.01
CA ARG A 60 -2.98 -4.68 -13.80
C ARG A 60 -3.07 -5.95 -12.96
N SER A 61 -2.35 -6.02 -11.84
CA SER A 61 -2.35 -7.21 -10.97
C SER A 61 -3.72 -7.49 -10.37
N GLY A 62 -4.50 -6.43 -10.08
CA GLY A 62 -5.83 -6.51 -9.46
C GLY A 62 -5.82 -6.98 -7.99
N ARG A 63 -4.76 -7.67 -7.56
CA ARG A 63 -4.50 -8.08 -6.17
C ARG A 63 -3.06 -7.79 -5.77
N TYR A 64 -2.84 -7.52 -4.49
CA TYR A 64 -1.53 -7.29 -3.93
C TYR A 64 -1.46 -7.58 -2.43
N GLN A 65 -0.28 -7.93 -1.96
CA GLN A 65 0.11 -7.92 -0.56
C GLN A 65 1.25 -6.93 -0.38
N TYR A 66 1.42 -6.41 0.82
CA TYR A 66 2.61 -5.64 1.13
C TYR A 66 3.10 -5.82 2.56
N ARG A 67 4.38 -5.53 2.74
CA ARG A 67 5.07 -5.50 4.03
C ARG A 67 5.69 -4.15 4.25
N LEU A 68 5.29 -3.46 5.30
CA LEU A 68 5.81 -2.15 5.70
C LEU A 68 6.92 -2.32 6.74
N TYR A 69 8.05 -1.66 6.53
CA TYR A 69 9.19 -1.65 7.42
C TYR A 69 9.56 -0.23 7.84
N ASP A 70 10.18 -0.11 9.01
CA ASP A 70 10.84 1.10 9.51
C ASP A 70 12.15 0.72 10.19
N GLY A 71 13.29 1.26 9.72
CA GLY A 71 14.60 0.90 10.23
C GLY A 71 14.92 -0.60 10.12
N GLY A 72 14.33 -1.28 9.12
CA GLY A 72 14.45 -2.73 8.93
C GLY A 72 13.52 -3.60 9.80
N VAL A 73 12.74 -3.00 10.72
CA VAL A 73 11.75 -3.70 11.53
C VAL A 73 10.44 -3.79 10.75
N LEU A 74 9.85 -4.99 10.67
CA LEU A 74 8.52 -5.18 10.06
C LEU A 74 7.44 -4.58 10.98
N LEU A 75 6.81 -3.50 10.52
CA LEU A 75 5.70 -2.85 11.23
C LEU A 75 4.36 -3.52 10.93
N TYR A 76 4.15 -3.89 9.66
CA TYR A 76 2.86 -4.42 9.21
C TYR A 76 3.03 -5.33 7.99
N SER A 77 2.23 -6.39 7.94
CA SER A 77 2.06 -7.24 6.76
C SER A 77 0.56 -7.29 6.44
N SER A 78 0.19 -6.88 5.23
CA SER A 78 -1.20 -6.91 4.80
C SER A 78 -1.67 -8.35 4.51
N PRO A 79 -2.98 -8.62 4.59
CA PRO A 79 -3.58 -9.74 3.86
C PRO A 79 -3.49 -9.49 2.35
N ASP A 80 -3.97 -10.44 1.55
CA ASP A 80 -4.22 -10.21 0.13
C ASP A 80 -5.31 -9.16 -0.04
N LEU A 81 -5.04 -8.12 -0.82
CA LEU A 81 -5.92 -6.97 -1.03
C LEU A 81 -6.29 -6.88 -2.50
N HIS A 82 -7.56 -6.65 -2.79
CA HIS A 82 -8.04 -6.23 -4.10
C HIS A 82 -7.74 -4.75 -4.32
N VAL A 83 -7.12 -4.41 -5.46
CA VAL A 83 -6.90 -3.01 -5.85
C VAL A 83 -8.24 -2.38 -6.26
N HIS A 84 -8.61 -1.27 -5.61
CA HIS A 84 -9.83 -0.54 -5.92
C HIS A 84 -9.58 0.79 -6.60
N GLU A 85 -8.55 1.53 -6.16
CA GLU A 85 -8.25 2.87 -6.66
C GLU A 85 -6.76 3.14 -6.55
N THR A 86 -6.23 3.83 -7.56
CA THR A 86 -4.89 4.42 -7.56
C THR A 86 -5.00 5.89 -7.93
N ARG A 87 -4.36 6.79 -7.17
CA ARG A 87 -4.36 8.24 -7.45
C ARG A 87 -3.04 8.90 -7.07
N ARG A 88 -2.78 10.08 -7.62
CA ARG A 88 -1.64 10.91 -7.22
C ARG A 88 -2.09 12.02 -6.28
N GLU A 89 -1.26 12.31 -5.28
CA GLU A 89 -1.35 13.58 -4.56
C GLU A 89 -0.54 14.67 -5.28
N GLY A 90 -0.78 15.94 -4.91
CA GLY A 90 -0.19 17.09 -5.60
C GLY A 90 1.34 17.18 -5.50
N ASP A 91 1.94 16.41 -4.61
CA ASP A 91 3.39 16.28 -4.41
C ASP A 91 4.01 15.10 -5.20
N GLY A 92 3.20 14.36 -5.97
CA GLY A 92 3.64 13.20 -6.75
C GLY A 92 3.50 11.85 -6.03
N ALA A 93 3.12 11.83 -4.74
CA ALA A 93 2.91 10.58 -4.02
C ALA A 93 1.82 9.71 -4.67
N LEU A 94 2.06 8.40 -4.74
CA LEU A 94 1.09 7.44 -5.25
C LEU A 94 0.28 6.87 -4.08
N VAL A 95 -1.03 7.06 -4.12
CA VAL A 95 -1.97 6.45 -3.19
C VAL A 95 -2.60 5.23 -3.85
N VAL A 96 -2.54 4.10 -3.16
CA VAL A 96 -3.17 2.84 -3.55
C VAL A 96 -4.18 2.46 -2.48
N MET A 97 -5.42 2.21 -2.88
CA MET A 97 -6.44 1.67 -2.00
C MET A 97 -6.81 0.24 -2.35
N GLY A 98 -6.92 -0.58 -1.32
CA GLY A 98 -7.40 -1.94 -1.46
C GLY A 98 -8.13 -2.48 -0.24
N SER A 99 -8.89 -3.54 -0.43
CA SER A 99 -9.56 -4.26 0.66
C SER A 99 -9.46 -5.77 0.45
N PRO A 100 -9.49 -6.58 1.52
CA PRO A 100 -9.56 -8.03 1.45
C PRO A 100 -10.74 -8.55 0.61
#